data_AF-A0A7J3P2B3-F1
#
_entry.id   AF-A0A7J3P2B3-F1
#
_cell.length_a   1.000
_cell.length_b   1.000
_cell.length_c   1.000
_cell.angle_alpha   90.00
_cell.angle_beta   90.00
_cell.angle_gamma   90.00
#
_symmetry.space_group_name_H-M   'P 1'
#
loop_
_entity.id
_entity.type
_entity.pdbx_description
1 polymer ?
#
loop_
_entity_poly.entity_id
_entity_poly.type
_entity_poly.pdbx_seq_one_letter_code
_entity_poly.pdbx_strand_id
1 'polypeptide(L)'
;MLVVTAGESSRRAGETALWLAEELGLDLRITAVTSPHVLQGPLDQLLKPSTAERGPVAPVPLPTTARTKEVIRVHETADQVLARARELGITATFKPVKRTGDAWSGILAEAEEGCAMIVMGRGDDEGDFFWRVAVEVARRSRVPVLLVP
;
A
#
# COMPACT_ATOMS: atom_id res chain seq x y z
N MET A 1 -2.53 14.09 1.45
CA MET A 1 -2.25 13.42 0.16
C MET A 1 -2.20 11.91 0.39
N LEU A 2 -2.82 11.11 -0.49
CA LEU A 2 -2.83 9.65 -0.40
C LEU A 2 -1.74 9.06 -1.28
N VAL A 3 -0.91 8.19 -0.72
CA VAL A 3 0.10 7.39 -1.42
C VAL A 3 -0.36 5.95 -1.39
N VAL A 4 -0.55 5.36 -2.56
CA VAL A 4 -0.91 3.94 -2.66
C VAL A 4 0.35 3.14 -2.97
N THR A 5 0.69 2.21 -2.09
CA THR A 5 1.75 1.24 -2.33
C THR A 5 1.14 -0.10 -2.73
N ALA A 6 1.47 -0.55 -3.93
CA ALA A 6 1.03 -1.77 -4.59
C ALA A 6 2.19 -2.38 -5.41
N GLY A 7 2.96 -3.32 -4.83
CA GLY A 7 4.04 -4.03 -5.54
C GLY A 7 5.28 -3.19 -5.91
N GLU A 8 6.09 -3.69 -6.86
CA GLU A 8 7.45 -3.18 -7.20
C GLU A 8 7.44 -1.74 -7.78
N SER A 9 6.40 -1.36 -8.52
CA SER A 9 6.21 -0.02 -9.10
C SER A 9 5.87 1.08 -8.07
N SER A 10 5.67 0.71 -6.80
CA SER A 10 5.29 1.63 -5.71
C SER A 10 6.40 2.53 -5.24
N ARG A 11 7.67 2.16 -5.46
CA ARG A 11 8.81 2.91 -4.94
C ARG A 11 8.85 4.33 -5.52
N ARG A 12 8.71 4.44 -6.85
CA ARG A 12 8.67 5.73 -7.54
C ARG A 12 7.46 6.56 -7.16
N ALA A 13 6.31 5.92 -6.94
CA ALA A 13 5.11 6.59 -6.45
C ALA A 13 5.33 7.17 -5.05
N GLY A 14 6.02 6.44 -4.17
CA GLY A 14 6.44 6.91 -2.84
C GLY A 14 7.38 8.11 -2.92
N GLU A 15 8.43 8.05 -3.74
CA GLU A 15 9.37 9.15 -3.96
C GLU A 15 8.68 10.40 -4.52
N THR A 16 7.82 10.23 -5.52
CA THR A 16 7.05 11.32 -6.13
C THR A 16 6.10 11.96 -5.12
N ALA A 17 5.44 11.15 -4.29
CA ALA A 17 4.58 11.66 -3.24
C ALA A 17 5.35 12.41 -2.16
N LEU A 18 6.53 11.95 -1.77
CA LEU A 18 7.39 12.67 -0.82
C LEU A 18 7.77 14.05 -1.36
N TRP A 19 8.22 14.10 -2.61
CA TRP A 19 8.56 15.37 -3.28
C TRP A 19 7.36 16.32 -3.34
N LEU A 20 6.18 15.83 -3.75
CA LEU A 20 4.96 16.65 -3.78
C LEU A 20 4.53 17.12 -2.40
N ALA A 21 4.69 16.29 -1.36
CA ALA A 21 4.31 16.64 0.00
C ALA A 21 5.21 17.73 0.57
N GLU A 22 6.51 17.67 0.28
CA GLU A 22 7.49 18.68 0.65
C GLU A 22 7.18 20.02 -0.02
N GLU A 23 7.04 20.03 -1.36
CA GLU A 23 6.80 21.25 -2.15
C GLU A 23 5.46 21.93 -1.82
N LEU A 24 4.43 21.14 -1.52
CA LEU A 24 3.07 21.65 -1.29
C LEU A 24 2.73 21.79 0.20
N GLY A 25 3.61 21.39 1.11
CA GLY A 25 3.36 21.39 2.55
C GLY A 25 2.16 20.50 2.94
N LEU A 26 2.02 19.34 2.29
CA LEU A 26 0.88 18.43 2.48
C LEU A 26 1.26 17.23 3.34
N ASP A 27 0.35 16.83 4.24
CA ASP A 27 0.49 15.59 4.98
C ASP A 27 0.35 14.36 4.07
N LEU A 28 1.04 13.28 4.43
CA LEU A 28 1.01 12.00 3.73
C LEU A 28 0.15 10.97 4.48
N ARG A 29 -0.70 10.29 3.73
CA ARG A 29 -1.38 9.06 4.14
C ARG A 29 -0.92 7.96 3.20
N ILE A 30 -0.36 6.89 3.74
CA ILE A 30 0.16 5.77 2.97
C ILE A 30 -0.79 4.59 3.14
N THR A 31 -1.19 4.01 2.03
CA THR A 31 -2.16 2.92 1.98
C THR A 31 -1.59 1.77 1.16
N ALA A 32 -1.42 0.63 1.81
CA ALA A 32 -0.92 -0.60 1.20
C ALA A 32 -2.06 -1.41 0.60
N VAL A 33 -1.89 -1.82 -0.66
CA VAL A 33 -2.79 -2.68 -1.41
C VAL A 33 -2.04 -3.93 -1.85
N THR A 34 -2.59 -5.08 -1.48
CA THR A 34 -2.06 -6.40 -1.88
C THR A 34 -3.06 -7.07 -2.83
N SER A 35 -2.54 -7.86 -3.77
CA SER A 35 -3.41 -8.61 -4.70
C SER A 35 -4.34 -9.56 -3.92
N PRO A 36 -5.62 -9.74 -4.33
CA PRO A 36 -6.55 -10.66 -3.66
C PRO A 36 -6.06 -12.13 -3.66
N HIS A 37 -5.15 -12.50 -4.56
CA HIS A 37 -4.47 -13.80 -4.55
C HIS A 37 -3.57 -14.01 -3.31
N VAL A 38 -3.24 -12.94 -2.60
CA VAL A 38 -2.44 -12.91 -1.37
C VAL A 38 -3.32 -12.99 -0.10
N LEU A 39 -4.56 -12.49 -0.17
CA LEU A 39 -5.49 -12.37 0.97
C LEU A 39 -6.24 -13.66 1.34
N GLN A 40 -5.94 -14.80 0.72
CA GLN A 40 -6.52 -16.11 1.10
C GLN A 40 -5.94 -16.70 2.40
N GLY A 41 -5.11 -15.96 3.15
CA GLY A 41 -4.61 -16.37 4.46
C GLY A 41 -4.96 -15.34 5.54
N PRO A 42 -5.24 -15.75 6.79
CA PRO A 42 -5.55 -14.83 7.87
C PRO A 42 -4.35 -13.90 8.13
N LEU A 43 -4.58 -12.60 7.91
CA LEU A 43 -3.59 -11.51 8.07
C LEU A 43 -2.96 -11.49 9.47
N ASP A 44 -3.68 -12.02 10.47
CA ASP A 44 -3.26 -12.09 11.87
C ASP A 44 -2.05 -13.02 12.11
N GLN A 45 -1.67 -13.84 11.13
CA GLN A 45 -0.50 -14.73 11.20
C GLN A 45 0.80 -14.09 10.67
N LEU A 46 0.74 -12.95 9.98
CA LEU A 46 1.90 -12.27 9.41
C LEU A 46 2.55 -11.26 10.37
N LEU A 47 1.82 -10.85 11.41
CA LEU A 47 2.35 -10.02 12.49
C LEU A 47 2.98 -10.94 13.53
N LYS A 48 4.31 -11.13 13.49
CA LYS A 48 5.03 -11.66 14.65
C LYS A 48 5.21 -10.53 15.68
N PRO A 49 4.61 -10.60 16.88
CA PRO A 49 5.30 -10.19 18.08
C PRO A 49 6.22 -11.35 18.48
N SER A 50 7.52 -11.22 18.25
CA SER A 50 8.46 -12.22 18.75
C SER A 50 8.87 -11.90 20.19
N THR A 51 7.97 -12.17 21.13
CA THR A 51 8.35 -12.61 22.48
C THR A 51 7.96 -14.08 22.59
N ALA A 52 8.97 -14.94 22.69
CA ALA A 52 8.78 -16.38 22.69
C ALA A 52 8.45 -16.89 24.10
N GLU A 53 7.25 -17.43 24.31
CA GLU A 53 6.99 -18.41 25.39
C GLU A 53 6.03 -19.52 24.92
N ARG A 54 6.63 -20.71 24.74
CA ARG A 54 6.14 -22.09 24.98
C ARG A 54 4.70 -22.48 24.59
N GLY A 55 4.62 -23.38 23.60
CA GLY A 55 3.54 -24.36 23.41
C GLY A 55 3.67 -25.08 22.05
N PRO A 56 3.40 -26.40 21.92
CA PRO A 56 3.55 -27.10 20.66
C PRO A 56 2.34 -26.79 19.77
N VAL A 57 2.45 -25.76 18.94
CA VAL A 57 1.45 -25.47 17.92
C VAL A 57 1.78 -26.30 16.68
N ALA A 58 0.83 -27.14 16.27
CA ALA A 58 0.92 -27.97 15.08
C ALA A 58 1.35 -27.14 13.85
N PRO A 59 2.20 -27.68 12.95
CA PRO A 59 2.59 -26.99 11.73
C PRO A 59 1.37 -26.92 10.80
N VAL A 60 0.66 -25.79 10.83
CA VAL A 60 -0.40 -25.51 9.84
C VAL A 60 0.29 -25.29 8.49
N PRO A 61 -0.18 -25.91 7.40
CA PRO A 61 0.52 -25.85 6.12
C PRO A 61 0.49 -24.42 5.58
N LEU A 62 1.67 -23.81 5.50
CA LEU A 62 1.92 -22.52 4.86
C LEU A 62 1.68 -22.63 3.34
N PRO A 63 0.75 -21.88 2.72
CA PRO A 63 0.70 -21.79 1.28
C PRO A 63 1.68 -20.72 0.77
N THR A 64 2.74 -21.20 0.10
CA THR A 64 3.61 -20.52 -0.88
C THR A 64 4.32 -19.23 -0.43
N THR A 65 5.65 -19.35 -0.26
CA THR A 65 6.65 -18.31 0.02
C THR A 65 6.54 -17.02 -0.82
N ALA A 66 5.93 -17.07 -2.01
CA ALA A 66 5.69 -15.90 -2.86
C ALA A 66 4.68 -14.89 -2.25
N ARG A 67 3.60 -15.38 -1.63
CA ARG A 67 2.53 -14.54 -1.06
C ARG A 67 3.02 -13.73 0.14
N THR A 68 3.82 -14.35 1.01
CA THR A 68 4.44 -13.69 2.17
C THR A 68 5.47 -12.64 1.75
N LYS A 69 6.24 -12.91 0.68
CA LYS A 69 7.23 -11.95 0.16
C LYS A 69 6.58 -10.68 -0.38
N GLU A 70 5.42 -10.79 -1.04
CA GLU A 70 4.71 -9.62 -1.57
C GLU A 70 4.20 -8.70 -0.45
N VAL A 71 3.54 -9.26 0.59
CA VAL A 71 3.08 -8.46 1.74
C VAL A 71 4.24 -7.80 2.47
N ILE A 72 5.34 -8.52 2.68
CA ILE A 72 6.54 -7.99 3.34
C ILE A 72 7.12 -6.84 2.53
N ARG A 73 7.30 -6.99 1.21
CA ARG A 73 7.83 -5.92 0.35
C ARG A 73 6.98 -4.66 0.34
N VAL A 74 5.66 -4.80 0.34
CA VAL A 74 4.73 -3.66 0.39
C VAL A 74 4.85 -2.91 1.72
N HIS A 75 4.98 -3.64 2.84
CA HIS A 75 5.22 -3.04 4.15
C HIS A 75 6.61 -2.40 4.24
N GLU A 76 7.65 -3.05 3.75
CA GLU A 76 9.01 -2.49 3.70
C GLU A 76 9.04 -1.19 2.89
N THR A 77 8.31 -1.13 1.77
CA THR A 77 8.20 0.10 0.97
C THR A 77 7.46 1.19 1.73
N ALA A 78 6.36 0.85 2.41
CA ALA A 78 5.62 1.81 3.24
C ALA A 78 6.48 2.35 4.39
N ASP A 79 7.26 1.49 5.05
CA ASP A 79 8.19 1.85 6.12
C ASP A 79 9.32 2.76 5.62
N GLN A 80 9.87 2.49 4.42
CA GLN A 80 10.86 3.37 3.80
C GLN A 80 10.30 4.76 3.50
N VAL A 81 9.09 4.85 2.96
CA VAL A 81 8.42 6.13 2.69
C VAL A 81 8.12 6.87 4.01
N LEU A 82 7.66 6.16 5.05
CA LEU A 82 7.45 6.74 6.38
C LEU A 82 8.76 7.27 6.99
N ALA A 83 9.84 6.51 6.92
CA ALA A 83 11.14 6.91 7.45
C ALA A 83 11.63 8.18 6.73
N ARG A 84 11.52 8.21 5.40
CA ARG A 84 11.93 9.36 4.61
C ARG A 84 11.05 10.59 4.85
N ALA A 85 9.74 10.41 5.01
CA ALA A 85 8.84 11.50 5.38
C ALA A 85 9.24 12.14 6.71
N ARG A 86 9.62 11.33 7.71
CA ARG A 86 10.11 11.82 9.01
C ARG A 86 11.40 12.63 8.89
N GLU A 87 12.34 12.18 8.06
CA GLU A 87 13.59 12.91 7.79
C GLU A 87 13.33 14.28 7.17
N LEU A 88 12.29 14.39 6.34
CA LEU A 88 11.88 15.63 5.68
C LEU A 88 10.92 16.49 6.53
N GLY A 89 10.59 16.07 7.76
CA GLY A 89 9.65 16.78 8.63
C GLY A 89 8.19 16.74 8.16
N ILE A 90 7.84 15.81 7.25
CA ILE A 90 6.50 15.64 6.71
C ILE A 90 5.69 14.73 7.64
N THR A 91 4.48 15.14 8.02
CA THR A 91 3.57 14.29 8.78
C THR A 91 3.08 13.15 7.89
N ALA A 92 3.44 11.92 8.23
CA ALA A 92 3.04 10.73 7.48
C ALA A 92 2.37 9.68 8.37
N THR A 93 1.26 9.12 7.89
CA THR A 93 0.50 8.05 8.55
C THR A 93 0.40 6.84 7.63
N PHE A 94 0.43 5.63 8.19
CA PHE A 94 0.25 4.38 7.43
C PHE A 94 -1.03 3.67 7.87
N LYS A 95 -1.89 3.34 6.90
CA LYS A 95 -3.15 2.63 7.10
C LYS A 95 -3.24 1.48 6.08
N PRO A 96 -3.08 0.22 6.50
CA PRO A 96 -3.24 -0.92 5.60
C PRO A 96 -4.72 -1.07 5.19
N VAL A 97 -5.00 -1.32 3.91
CA VAL A 97 -6.38 -1.64 3.48
C VAL A 97 -6.73 -3.03 3.99
N LYS A 98 -7.55 -3.09 5.05
CA LYS A 98 -7.99 -4.36 5.67
C LYS A 98 -9.29 -4.94 5.09
N ARG A 99 -9.81 -4.43 3.96
CA ARG A 99 -11.11 -4.90 3.45
C ARG A 99 -10.98 -6.06 2.48
N THR A 100 -11.72 -7.13 2.78
CA THR A 100 -12.17 -8.17 1.86
C THR A 100 -13.11 -7.54 0.82
N GLY A 101 -12.55 -7.00 -0.25
CA GLY A 101 -13.27 -6.35 -1.34
C GLY A 101 -12.31 -5.82 -2.40
N ASP A 102 -12.85 -5.37 -3.54
CA ASP A 102 -12.09 -4.82 -4.65
C ASP A 102 -11.13 -3.71 -4.20
N ALA A 103 -9.82 -3.88 -4.45
CA ALA A 103 -8.74 -3.00 -4.00
C ALA A 103 -8.97 -1.52 -4.31
N TRP A 104 -9.52 -1.21 -5.49
CA TRP A 104 -9.82 0.16 -5.91
C TRP A 104 -10.88 0.83 -5.02
N SER A 105 -11.85 0.07 -4.49
CA SER A 105 -12.88 0.62 -3.60
C SER A 105 -12.31 1.07 -2.24
N GLY A 106 -11.31 0.34 -1.73
CA GLY A 106 -10.58 0.73 -0.51
C GLY A 106 -9.77 2.01 -0.71
N ILE A 107 -9.05 2.12 -1.84
CA ILE A 107 -8.29 3.32 -2.19
C ILE A 107 -9.21 4.54 -2.27
N LEU A 108 -10.35 4.42 -2.95
CA LEU A 108 -11.30 5.52 -3.12
C LEU A 108 -11.91 5.96 -1.78
N ALA A 109 -12.27 5.01 -0.91
CA ALA A 109 -12.79 5.34 0.41
C ALA A 109 -11.77 6.13 1.25
N GLU A 110 -10.49 5.74 1.22
CA GLU A 110 -9.42 6.50 1.90
C GLU A 110 -9.20 7.88 1.29
N ALA A 111 -9.33 8.00 -0.03
CA ALA A 111 -9.19 9.28 -0.71
C ALA A 111 -10.32 10.26 -0.33
N GLU A 112 -11.55 9.76 -0.18
CA GLU A 112 -12.71 10.55 0.23
C GLU A 112 -12.64 11.04 1.69
N GLU A 113 -11.79 10.46 2.54
CA GLU A 113 -11.51 10.93 3.91
C GLU A 113 -10.63 12.21 3.96
N GLY A 114 -10.74 13.07 2.94
CA GLY A 114 -10.10 14.40 2.91
C GLY A 114 -8.73 14.46 2.22
N CYS A 115 -8.41 13.52 1.32
CA CYS A 115 -7.16 13.57 0.57
C CYS A 115 -7.25 14.55 -0.60
N ALA A 116 -6.27 15.44 -0.74
CA ALA A 116 -6.21 16.39 -1.87
C ALA A 116 -5.90 15.72 -3.22
N MET A 117 -5.21 14.58 -3.23
CA MET A 117 -4.88 13.79 -4.42
C MET A 117 -4.43 12.38 -4.03
N ILE A 118 -4.44 11.49 -5.02
CA ILE A 118 -3.92 10.12 -4.96
C ILE A 118 -2.66 10.03 -5.82
N VAL A 119 -1.58 9.49 -5.28
CA VAL A 119 -0.35 9.15 -5.99
C VAL A 119 -0.18 7.64 -5.96
N MET A 120 -0.08 7.01 -7.12
CA MET A 120 0.05 5.54 -7.19
C MET A 120 0.86 5.10 -8.41
N GLY A 121 1.44 3.90 -8.33
CA GLY A 121 2.09 3.27 -9.48
C GLY A 121 1.08 2.92 -10.56
N ARG A 122 1.46 3.11 -11.82
CA ARG A 122 0.63 2.80 -13.00
C ARG A 122 0.48 1.29 -13.22
N GLY A 123 1.41 0.49 -12.69
CA GLY A 123 1.62 -0.91 -13.08
C GLY A 123 2.54 -1.00 -14.29
N ASP A 124 3.42 -2.00 -14.27
CA ASP A 124 4.47 -2.17 -15.28
C ASP A 124 3.93 -2.73 -16.60
N ASP A 125 2.91 -3.62 -16.52
CA ASP A 125 2.32 -4.31 -17.66
C ASP A 125 0.85 -3.94 -17.88
N GLU A 126 0.51 -3.54 -19.10
CA GLU A 126 -0.88 -3.30 -19.51
C GLU A 126 -1.71 -4.58 -19.37
N GLY A 127 -2.78 -4.51 -18.56
CA GLY A 127 -3.71 -5.62 -18.34
C GLY A 127 -3.46 -6.43 -17.08
N ASP A 128 -2.35 -6.20 -16.36
CA ASP A 128 -2.11 -6.77 -15.03
C ASP A 128 -3.07 -6.20 -13.97
N PHE A 129 -3.19 -6.88 -12.83
CA PHE A 129 -4.04 -6.51 -11.70
C PHE A 129 -3.82 -5.06 -11.27
N PHE A 130 -2.56 -4.64 -11.09
CA PHE A 130 -2.25 -3.28 -10.62
C PHE A 130 -2.58 -2.21 -11.67
N TRP A 131 -2.40 -2.51 -12.97
CA TRP A 131 -2.86 -1.65 -14.05
C TRP A 131 -4.39 -1.47 -14.02
N ARG A 132 -5.14 -2.56 -13.84
CA ARG A 132 -6.62 -2.50 -13.74
C ARG A 132 -7.07 -1.68 -12.53
N VAL A 133 -6.39 -1.82 -11.39
CA VAL A 133 -6.65 -1.01 -10.19
C VAL A 133 -6.37 0.47 -10.48
N ALA A 134 -5.23 0.79 -11.09
CA ALA A 134 -4.86 2.17 -11.45
C ALA A 134 -5.89 2.80 -12.39
N VAL A 135 -6.34 2.08 -13.42
CA VAL A 135 -7.36 2.55 -14.36
C VAL A 135 -8.71 2.78 -13.67
N GLU A 136 -9.17 1.85 -12.83
CA GLU A 136 -10.45 2.01 -12.13
C GLU A 136 -10.41 3.14 -11.09
N VAL A 137 -9.28 3.33 -10.38
CA VAL A 137 -9.09 4.46 -9.47
C VAL A 137 -9.09 5.77 -10.26
N ALA A 138 -8.32 5.88 -11.35
CA ALA A 138 -8.27 7.08 -12.17
C ALA A 138 -9.64 7.44 -12.77
N ARG A 139 -10.44 6.43 -13.15
CA ARG A 139 -11.76 6.62 -13.75
C ARG A 139 -12.83 7.06 -12.73
N ARG A 140 -12.76 6.56 -11.50
CA ARG A 140 -13.82 6.74 -10.50
C ARG A 140 -13.50 7.75 -9.40
N SER A 141 -12.22 8.14 -9.28
CA SER A 141 -11.80 9.07 -8.24
C SER A 141 -12.44 10.44 -8.41
N ARG A 142 -12.89 11.00 -7.28
CA ARG A 142 -13.37 12.39 -7.17
C ARG A 142 -12.23 13.38 -6.93
N VAL A 143 -11.04 12.88 -6.61
CA VAL A 143 -9.83 13.67 -6.38
C VAL A 143 -8.82 13.38 -7.49
N PRO A 144 -7.92 14.33 -7.81
CA PRO A 144 -6.86 14.11 -8.80
C PRO A 144 -6.05 12.85 -8.52
N VAL A 145 -5.75 12.08 -9.58
CA VAL A 145 -4.95 10.85 -9.52
C VAL A 145 -3.70 11.04 -10.36
N LEU A 146 -2.52 10.87 -9.74
CA LEU A 146 -1.23 10.85 -10.39
C LEU A 146 -0.74 9.41 -10.53
N LEU A 147 -0.65 8.94 -11.78
CA LEU A 147 -0.12 7.63 -12.12
C LEU A 147 1.38 7.74 -12.44
N VAL A 148 2.20 7.05 -11.65
CA VAL A 148 3.65 7.08 -11.76
C VAL A 148 4.15 5.82 -12.49
N PRO A 149 4.97 5.96 -13.55
CA PRO A 149 5.48 4.84 -14.34
C PRO A 149 6.63 4.08 -13.67
#